data_AF-A0A9X1MVX3-F1
#
_entry.id   AF-A0A9X1MVX3-F1
#
_cell.length_a   1.000
_cell.length_b   1.000
_cell.length_c   1.000
_cell.angle_alpha   90.00
_cell.angle_beta   90.00
_cell.angle_gamma   90.00
#
_symmetry.space_group_name_H-M   'P 1'
#
loop_
_entity.id
_entity.type
_entity.pdbx_description
1 polymer ?
#
loop_
_entity_poly.entity_id
_entity_poly.type
_entity_poly.pdbx_seq_one_letter_code
_entity_poly.pdbx_strand_id
1 'polypeptide(L)'
;MSDYMEKAESLTAIDALADLPAPYALSSSAEEQIFTAAMQQIDSWHCLHNPTYAQLCHEQSSPVIPVGLFKTLNLATPMNEPGQWLSSSGTGSHGKTQVFFDAASMNRIQRAMTQMFIANGLVSLTPSRFLLLSPDPRSGDHAGYATAFMKFTACAPVKECVFAVQADGHFDSQLA
;
A
#
# COMPACT_ATOMS: atom_id res chain seq x y z
N MET A 1 -5.94 -34.05 12.07
CA MET A 1 -4.99 -33.91 10.94
C MET A 1 -5.75 -33.23 9.82
N SER A 2 -5.88 -31.91 9.93
CA SER A 2 -6.81 -31.10 9.14
C SER A 2 -6.03 -30.30 8.10
N ASP A 3 -6.34 -30.55 6.82
CA ASP A 3 -6.27 -29.67 5.64
C ASP A 3 -5.51 -28.33 5.74
N TYR A 4 -4.23 -28.39 6.11
CA TYR A 4 -3.26 -27.31 5.88
C TYR A 4 -2.27 -27.77 4.80
N MET A 5 -2.79 -28.13 3.63
CA MET A 5 -2.03 -27.93 2.40
C MET A 5 -2.41 -26.56 1.88
N GLU A 6 -1.80 -25.55 2.50
CA GLU A 6 -1.67 -24.20 1.98
C GLU A 6 -1.26 -24.35 0.52
N LYS A 7 -2.20 -24.08 -0.38
CA LYS A 7 -1.97 -24.11 -1.82
C LYS A 7 -0.90 -23.06 -2.03
N ALA A 8 0.33 -23.49 -2.26
CA ALA A 8 1.43 -22.59 -2.58
C ALA A 8 1.04 -21.89 -3.89
N GLU A 9 0.32 -20.79 -3.78
CA GLU A 9 0.06 -19.90 -4.90
C GLU A 9 1.43 -19.50 -5.42
N SER A 10 1.68 -19.85 -6.68
CA SER A 10 2.93 -19.47 -7.34
C SER A 10 3.07 -17.96 -7.23
N LEU A 11 4.14 -17.52 -6.55
CA LEU A 11 4.45 -16.11 -6.38
C LEU A 11 4.47 -15.44 -7.76
N THR A 12 3.62 -14.43 -7.97
CA THR A 12 3.61 -13.72 -9.25
C THR A 12 4.83 -12.81 -9.35
N ALA A 13 5.18 -12.34 -10.56
CA ALA A 13 6.32 -11.44 -10.72
C ALA A 13 6.14 -10.14 -9.94
N ILE A 14 4.89 -9.65 -9.83
CA ILE A 14 4.54 -8.48 -9.00
C ILE A 14 4.78 -8.75 -7.52
N ASP A 15 4.42 -9.95 -7.03
CA ASP A 15 4.63 -10.30 -5.62
C ASP A 15 6.12 -10.43 -5.31
N ALA A 16 6.89 -11.04 -6.23
CA ALA A 16 8.35 -11.11 -6.12
C ALA A 16 9.00 -9.72 -6.12
N LEU A 17 8.50 -8.79 -6.94
CA LEU A 17 8.98 -7.40 -6.93
C LEU A 17 8.68 -6.71 -5.58
N ALA A 18 7.48 -6.92 -5.02
CA ALA A 18 7.09 -6.35 -3.73
C ALA A 18 7.91 -6.89 -2.54
N ASP A 19 8.54 -8.05 -2.69
CA ASP A 19 9.36 -8.69 -1.66
C ASP A 19 10.87 -8.39 -1.76
N LEU A 20 11.31 -7.60 -2.75
CA LEU A 20 12.73 -7.31 -2.90
C LEU A 20 13.30 -6.62 -1.64
N PRO A 21 14.37 -7.16 -1.02
CA PRO A 21 14.93 -6.62 0.21
C PRO A 21 15.69 -5.31 0.00
N ALA A 22 16.11 -5.01 -1.23
CA ALA A 22 16.73 -3.75 -1.64
C ALA A 22 15.75 -2.92 -2.49
N PRO A 23 14.71 -2.30 -1.89
CA PRO A 23 13.60 -1.69 -2.63
C PRO A 23 14.00 -0.44 -3.45
N TYR A 24 15.23 0.06 -3.29
CA TYR A 24 15.72 1.28 -3.95
C TYR A 24 16.77 1.02 -5.04
N ALA A 25 17.28 -0.19 -5.16
CA ALA A 25 18.34 -0.51 -6.10
C ALA A 25 18.06 -1.86 -6.77
N LEU A 26 17.90 -1.83 -8.09
CA LEU A 26 18.02 -3.03 -8.91
C LEU A 26 19.53 -3.27 -9.10
N SER A 27 20.10 -4.01 -8.16
CA SER A 27 21.54 -4.19 -8.02
C SER A 27 22.07 -5.40 -8.79
N SER A 28 21.17 -6.21 -9.34
CA SER A 28 21.49 -7.40 -10.12
C SER A 28 20.58 -7.59 -11.33
N SER A 29 21.09 -8.30 -12.36
CA SER A 29 20.28 -8.65 -13.54
C SER A 29 19.04 -9.49 -13.19
N ALA A 30 19.10 -10.28 -12.11
CA ALA A 30 17.93 -11.03 -11.64
C ALA A 30 16.81 -10.10 -11.13
N GLU A 31 17.16 -9.04 -10.38
CA GLU A 31 16.20 -8.05 -9.90
C GLU A 31 15.62 -7.22 -11.06
N GLU A 32 16.44 -6.86 -12.06
CA GLU A 32 15.96 -6.21 -13.28
C GLU A 32 14.95 -7.08 -14.07
N GLN A 33 15.19 -8.39 -14.12
CA GLN A 33 14.28 -9.35 -14.74
C GLN A 33 12.95 -9.43 -13.97
N ILE A 34 12.99 -9.45 -12.62
CA ILE A 34 11.78 -9.42 -11.78
C ILE A 34 11.00 -8.13 -12.04
N PHE A 35 11.66 -6.97 -12.07
CA PHE A 35 11.00 -5.70 -12.36
C PHE A 35 10.34 -5.72 -13.73
N THR A 36 11.07 -6.15 -14.77
CA THR A 36 10.56 -6.21 -16.14
C THR A 36 9.36 -7.15 -16.26
N ALA A 37 9.44 -8.34 -15.65
CA ALA A 37 8.36 -9.32 -15.64
C ALA A 37 7.12 -8.78 -14.89
N ALA A 38 7.31 -8.08 -13.77
CA ALA A 38 6.22 -7.45 -13.03
C ALA A 38 5.53 -6.35 -13.85
N MET A 39 6.28 -5.47 -14.51
CA MET A 39 5.71 -4.43 -15.38
C MET A 39 4.92 -5.04 -16.55
N GLN A 40 5.48 -6.04 -17.22
CA GLN A 40 4.79 -6.77 -18.30
C GLN A 40 3.52 -7.47 -17.81
N GLN A 41 3.56 -8.07 -16.62
CA GLN A 41 2.39 -8.72 -16.02
C GLN A 41 1.28 -7.70 -15.73
N ILE A 42 1.62 -6.54 -15.16
CA ILE A 42 0.67 -5.45 -14.87
C ILE A 42 0.04 -4.92 -16.16
N ASP A 43 0.86 -4.58 -17.16
CA ASP A 43 0.37 -4.08 -18.45
C ASP A 43 -0.55 -5.09 -19.14
N SER A 44 -0.14 -6.37 -19.19
CA SER A 44 -0.95 -7.44 -19.77
C SER A 44 -2.30 -7.58 -19.07
N TRP A 45 -2.30 -7.49 -17.74
CA TRP A 45 -3.52 -7.57 -16.96
C TRP A 45 -4.45 -6.38 -17.22
N HIS A 46 -3.95 -5.14 -17.22
CA HIS A 46 -4.78 -3.97 -17.51
C HIS A 46 -5.28 -3.94 -18.95
N CYS A 47 -4.46 -4.36 -19.93
CA CYS A 47 -4.89 -4.47 -21.33
C CYS A 47 -6.03 -5.47 -21.51
N LEU A 48 -5.99 -6.60 -20.79
CA LEU A 48 -7.04 -7.61 -20.87
C LEU A 48 -8.38 -7.13 -20.28
N HIS A 49 -8.33 -6.27 -19.26
CA HIS A 49 -9.51 -5.94 -18.45
C HIS A 49 -10.00 -4.49 -18.59
N ASN A 50 -9.26 -3.62 -19.27
CA ASN A 50 -9.67 -2.24 -19.56
C ASN A 50 -9.41 -1.90 -21.03
N PRO A 51 -10.48 -1.82 -21.86
CA PRO A 51 -10.35 -1.49 -23.28
C PRO A 51 -9.70 -0.13 -23.57
N THR A 52 -9.91 0.88 -22.71
CA THR A 52 -9.28 2.20 -22.85
C THR A 52 -7.78 2.11 -22.59
N TYR A 53 -7.36 1.35 -21.56
CA TYR A 53 -5.94 1.09 -21.31
C TYR A 53 -5.31 0.28 -22.45
N ALA A 54 -6.02 -0.75 -22.95
CA ALA A 54 -5.58 -1.56 -24.07
C ALA A 54 -5.33 -0.73 -25.33
N GLN A 55 -6.21 0.24 -25.61
CA GLN A 55 -6.03 1.17 -26.73
C GLN A 55 -4.77 2.03 -26.55
N LEU A 56 -4.52 2.55 -25.35
CA LEU A 56 -3.28 3.31 -25.08
C LEU A 56 -2.03 2.46 -25.31
N CYS A 57 -2.01 1.23 -24.82
CA CYS A 57 -0.90 0.29 -25.02
C CYS A 57 -0.74 -0.15 -26.47
N HIS A 58 -1.82 -0.19 -27.25
CA HIS A 58 -1.77 -0.50 -28.68
C HIS A 58 -1.08 0.63 -29.48
N GLU A 59 -1.41 1.89 -29.17
CA GLU A 59 -0.82 3.06 -29.83
C GLU A 59 0.65 3.26 -29.42
N GLN A 60 0.99 2.97 -28.16
CA GLN A 60 2.34 3.08 -27.64
C GLN A 60 2.61 2.00 -26.59
N SER A 61 3.60 1.14 -26.86
CA SER A 61 4.11 0.21 -25.85
C SER A 61 4.66 0.97 -24.63
N SER A 62 4.18 0.62 -23.43
CA SER A 62 4.50 1.30 -22.16
C SER A 62 4.24 2.81 -22.21
N PRO A 63 2.96 3.22 -22.34
CA PRO A 63 2.62 4.63 -22.53
C PRO A 63 2.94 5.43 -21.26
N VAL A 64 3.51 6.61 -21.44
CA VAL A 64 3.57 7.59 -20.35
C VAL A 64 2.17 8.14 -20.15
N ILE A 65 1.59 7.96 -18.97
CA ILE A 65 0.23 8.41 -18.66
C ILE A 65 0.30 9.68 -17.78
N PRO A 66 0.06 10.88 -18.34
CA PRO A 66 -0.09 12.08 -17.53
C PRO A 66 -1.19 11.91 -16.47
N VAL A 67 -0.91 12.29 -15.23
CA VAL A 67 -1.87 12.15 -14.12
C VAL A 67 -3.22 12.83 -14.39
N GLY A 68 -3.23 13.88 -15.23
CA GLY A 68 -4.45 14.56 -15.66
C GLY A 68 -5.41 13.68 -16.47
N LEU A 69 -4.90 12.67 -17.19
CA LEU A 69 -5.73 11.76 -17.98
C LEU A 69 -6.65 10.90 -17.12
N PHE A 70 -6.26 10.57 -15.89
CA PHE A 70 -7.12 9.82 -14.96
C PHE A 70 -8.41 10.57 -14.57
N LYS A 71 -8.50 11.86 -14.89
CA LYS A 71 -9.72 12.66 -14.67
C LYS A 71 -10.67 12.64 -15.87
N THR A 72 -10.16 12.28 -17.05
CA THR A 72 -10.90 12.35 -18.32
C THR A 72 -11.16 10.97 -18.92
N LEU A 73 -10.29 9.99 -18.63
CA LEU A 73 -10.36 8.63 -19.12
C LEU A 73 -10.58 7.67 -17.95
N ASN A 74 -11.43 6.66 -18.16
CA ASN A 74 -11.58 5.57 -17.21
C ASN A 74 -10.42 4.58 -17.36
N LEU A 75 -9.32 4.84 -16.64
CA LEU A 75 -8.14 3.98 -16.60
C LEU A 75 -8.14 3.03 -15.40
N ALA A 76 -9.18 3.07 -14.57
CA ALA A 76 -9.32 2.12 -13.48
C ALA A 76 -9.75 0.75 -14.03
N THR A 77 -9.17 -0.30 -13.48
CA THR A 77 -9.59 -1.69 -13.77
C THR A 77 -10.11 -2.30 -12.47
N PRO A 78 -11.30 -1.88 -11.99
CA PRO A 78 -11.84 -2.41 -10.76
C PRO A 78 -12.21 -3.89 -10.93
N MET A 79 -11.90 -4.69 -9.92
CA MET A 79 -12.39 -6.05 -9.81
C MET A 79 -13.84 -6.05 -9.33
N ASN A 80 -14.56 -7.15 -9.59
CA ASN A 80 -15.87 -7.40 -8.96
C ASN A 80 -15.74 -7.74 -7.46
N GLU A 81 -14.54 -7.64 -6.89
CA GLU A 81 -14.25 -7.92 -5.49
C GLU A 81 -14.31 -6.65 -4.65
N PRO A 82 -14.57 -6.77 -3.33
CA PRO A 82 -14.49 -5.64 -2.42
C PRO A 82 -13.12 -4.97 -2.47
N GLY A 83 -13.13 -3.64 -2.47
CA GLY A 83 -11.91 -2.84 -2.42
C GLY A 83 -12.20 -1.41 -2.03
N GLN A 84 -11.14 -0.60 -1.98
CA GLN A 84 -11.20 0.77 -1.51
C GLN A 84 -10.86 1.74 -2.63
N TRP A 85 -11.74 2.72 -2.82
CA TRP A 85 -11.44 3.90 -3.63
C TRP A 85 -10.72 4.94 -2.78
N LEU A 86 -9.51 5.31 -3.18
CA LEU A 86 -8.80 6.46 -2.66
C LEU A 86 -8.92 7.61 -3.65
N SER A 87 -9.30 8.79 -3.14
CA SER A 87 -9.45 9.99 -3.96
C SER A 87 -8.51 11.07 -3.47
N SER A 88 -7.94 11.83 -4.41
CA SER A 88 -7.21 13.06 -4.07
C SER A 88 -8.10 14.03 -3.26
N SER A 89 -7.48 14.81 -2.37
CA SER A 89 -8.17 15.78 -1.50
C SER A 89 -8.93 16.89 -2.26
N GLY A 90 -8.71 17.02 -3.57
CA GLY A 90 -9.53 17.83 -4.48
C GLY A 90 -9.41 19.32 -4.21
N THR A 91 -8.32 19.94 -4.62
CA THR A 91 -8.08 21.39 -4.48
C THR A 91 -8.43 22.22 -5.73
N GLY A 92 -9.11 21.63 -6.73
CA GLY A 92 -9.44 22.31 -7.99
C GLY A 92 -10.81 21.96 -8.56
N SER A 93 -11.30 22.79 -9.47
CA SER A 93 -12.61 22.69 -10.16
C SER A 93 -12.75 21.47 -11.08
N HIS A 94 -11.64 20.83 -11.43
CA HIS A 94 -11.59 19.73 -12.39
C HIS A 94 -11.45 18.38 -11.69
N GLY A 95 -12.53 17.89 -11.06
CA GLY A 95 -12.73 16.51 -10.60
C GLY A 95 -11.68 15.93 -9.62
N LYS A 96 -12.04 14.84 -8.94
CA LYS A 96 -11.08 14.09 -8.11
C LYS A 96 -10.48 12.96 -8.95
N THR A 97 -9.15 12.85 -8.97
CA THR A 97 -8.50 11.61 -9.39
C THR A 97 -8.80 10.54 -8.35
N GLN A 98 -9.26 9.38 -8.80
CA GLN A 98 -9.56 8.23 -7.95
C GLN A 98 -8.75 7.02 -8.40
N VAL A 99 -8.29 6.24 -7.44
CA VAL A 99 -7.60 4.95 -7.64
C VAL A 99 -8.29 3.90 -6.80
N PHE A 100 -8.43 2.69 -7.35
CA PHE A 100 -9.04 1.56 -6.67
C PHE A 100 -7.97 0.59 -6.20
N PHE A 101 -8.10 0.10 -4.97
CA PHE A 101 -7.24 -0.93 -4.42
C PHE A 101 -8.08 -2.09 -3.89
N ASP A 102 -7.91 -3.26 -4.49
CA ASP A 102 -8.41 -4.52 -3.93
C ASP A 102 -7.48 -5.04 -2.81
N ALA A 103 -7.90 -6.14 -2.17
CA ALA A 103 -7.13 -6.76 -1.09
C ALA A 103 -5.72 -7.20 -1.54
N ALA A 104 -5.58 -7.74 -2.75
CA ALA A 104 -4.30 -8.17 -3.29
C ALA A 104 -3.33 -7.00 -3.49
N SER A 105 -3.82 -5.89 -4.05
CA SER A 105 -3.05 -4.66 -4.24
C SER A 105 -2.63 -4.05 -2.91
N MET A 106 -3.52 -4.03 -1.90
CA MET A 106 -3.18 -3.57 -0.55
C MET A 106 -2.13 -4.46 0.12
N ASN A 107 -2.22 -5.78 -0.05
CA ASN A 107 -1.23 -6.70 0.47
C ASN A 107 0.16 -6.46 -0.15
N ARG A 108 0.23 -6.30 -1.48
CA ARG A 108 1.48 -5.97 -2.20
C ARG A 108 2.10 -4.66 -1.72
N ILE A 109 1.28 -3.62 -1.54
CA ILE A 109 1.74 -2.33 -1.00
C ILE A 109 2.31 -2.51 0.41
N GLN A 110 1.63 -3.27 1.27
CA GLN A 110 2.12 -3.52 2.63
C GLN A 110 3.45 -4.30 2.63
N ARG A 111 3.62 -5.29 1.75
CA ARG A 111 4.87 -6.06 1.60
C ARG A 111 6.03 -5.15 1.18
N ALA A 112 5.83 -4.37 0.12
CA ALA A 112 6.84 -3.43 -0.37
C ALA A 112 7.23 -2.39 0.70
N MET A 113 6.23 -1.81 1.40
CA MET A 113 6.49 -0.88 2.50
C MET A 113 7.27 -1.52 3.64
N THR A 114 7.03 -2.79 3.94
CA THR A 114 7.78 -3.53 4.97
C THR A 114 9.26 -3.62 4.59
N GLN A 115 9.58 -3.96 3.34
CA GLN A 115 10.96 -3.96 2.87
C GLN A 115 11.61 -2.58 2.96
N MET A 116 10.86 -1.52 2.62
CA MET A 116 11.34 -0.13 2.77
C MET A 116 11.66 0.21 4.23
N PHE A 117 10.84 -0.22 5.19
CA PHE A 117 11.07 0.05 6.61
C PHE A 117 12.29 -0.71 7.13
N ILE A 118 12.47 -1.97 6.72
CA ILE A 118 13.64 -2.77 7.04
C ILE A 118 14.91 -2.11 6.47
N ALA A 119 14.91 -1.76 5.19
CA ALA A 119 16.06 -1.16 4.51
C ALA A 119 16.49 0.18 5.12
N ASN A 120 15.55 0.93 5.70
CA ASN A 120 15.83 2.20 6.39
C ASN A 120 16.14 2.04 7.89
N GLY A 121 16.21 0.81 8.41
CA GLY A 121 16.45 0.58 9.85
C GLY A 121 15.33 1.10 10.75
N LEU A 122 14.11 1.22 10.21
CA LEU A 122 12.92 1.69 10.95
C LEU A 122 12.23 0.57 11.74
N VAL A 123 12.81 -0.63 11.74
CA VAL A 123 12.32 -1.78 12.50
C VAL A 123 13.29 -2.16 13.62
N SER A 124 12.76 -2.68 14.73
CA SER A 124 13.56 -3.16 15.86
C SER A 124 13.00 -4.48 16.39
N LEU A 125 13.89 -5.40 16.76
CA LEU A 125 13.49 -6.63 17.46
C LEU A 125 13.39 -6.45 18.98
N THR A 126 13.79 -5.28 19.49
CA THR A 126 13.73 -5.00 20.93
C THR A 126 12.33 -4.52 21.33
N PRO A 127 11.70 -5.13 22.35
CA PRO A 127 10.41 -4.66 22.85
C PRO A 127 10.46 -3.17 23.23
N SER A 128 9.64 -2.37 22.56
CA SER A 128 9.68 -0.92 22.60
C SER A 128 8.42 -0.32 23.20
N ARG A 129 8.55 0.86 23.79
CA ARG A 129 7.44 1.64 24.32
C ARG A 129 7.03 2.67 23.28
N PHE A 130 5.75 2.71 22.94
CA PHE A 130 5.20 3.62 21.94
C PHE A 130 4.41 4.72 22.61
N LEU A 131 4.70 5.96 22.25
CA LEU A 131 3.90 7.14 22.57
C LEU A 131 3.14 7.56 21.31
N LEU A 132 1.84 7.35 21.29
CA LEU A 132 0.98 7.72 20.17
C LEU A 132 0.32 9.06 20.45
N LEU A 133 0.58 10.04 19.58
CA LEU A 133 0.00 11.38 19.63
C LEU A 133 -1.41 11.37 19.01
N SER A 134 -2.24 10.44 19.47
CA SER A 134 -3.61 10.25 19.02
C SER A 134 -4.51 9.77 20.17
N PRO A 135 -5.83 9.93 20.05
CA PRO A 135 -6.78 9.25 20.93
C PRO A 135 -6.60 7.73 20.86
N ASP A 136 -6.95 7.06 21.96
CA ASP A 136 -7.07 5.60 21.96
C ASP A 136 -8.24 5.21 21.03
N PRO A 137 -8.00 4.41 19.98
CA PRO A 137 -9.06 4.01 19.05
C PRO A 137 -10.17 3.19 19.74
N ARG A 138 -9.94 2.68 20.95
CA ARG A 138 -10.93 1.94 21.75
C ARG A 138 -11.91 2.84 22.50
N SER A 139 -11.60 4.13 22.66
CA SER A 139 -12.35 5.05 23.53
C SER A 139 -13.24 6.07 22.80
N GLY A 140 -13.39 5.99 21.46
CA GLY A 140 -14.32 6.85 20.72
C GLY A 140 -14.36 6.61 19.20
N ASP A 141 -15.16 7.42 18.49
CA ASP A 141 -15.41 7.32 17.03
C ASP A 141 -14.27 7.86 16.13
N HIS A 142 -13.13 8.26 16.71
CA HIS A 142 -11.99 8.81 15.98
C HIS A 142 -11.06 7.73 15.40
N ALA A 143 -11.65 6.63 14.93
CA ALA A 143 -10.95 5.41 14.53
C ALA A 143 -10.00 5.60 13.34
N GLY A 144 -10.25 6.56 12.45
CA GLY A 144 -9.50 6.72 11.18
C GLY A 144 -7.99 6.95 11.36
N TYR A 145 -7.60 8.03 12.05
CA TYR A 145 -6.19 8.36 12.24
C TYR A 145 -5.52 7.50 13.31
N ALA A 146 -6.23 7.19 14.41
CA ALA A 146 -5.72 6.34 15.48
C ALA A 146 -5.35 4.93 14.98
N THR A 147 -6.14 4.36 14.06
CA THR A 147 -5.83 3.06 13.44
C THR A 147 -4.59 3.11 12.54
N ALA A 148 -4.35 4.23 11.85
CA ALA A 148 -3.13 4.40 11.05
C ALA A 148 -1.88 4.47 11.94
N PHE A 149 -1.96 5.18 13.08
CA PHE A 149 -0.85 5.26 14.03
C PHE A 149 -0.51 3.90 14.66
N MET A 150 -1.52 3.08 14.94
CA MET A 150 -1.33 1.71 15.42
C MET A 150 -0.53 0.85 14.43
N LYS A 151 -0.60 1.10 13.12
CA LYS A 151 0.20 0.33 12.14
C LYS A 151 1.70 0.55 12.34
N PHE A 152 2.13 1.72 12.84
CA PHE A 152 3.54 1.96 13.12
C PHE A 152 4.06 1.16 14.32
N THR A 153 3.19 0.71 15.22
CA THR A 153 3.62 -0.18 16.32
C THR A 153 4.02 -1.57 15.82
N ALA A 154 3.75 -1.91 14.55
CA ALA A 154 4.23 -3.15 13.94
C ALA A 154 5.75 -3.14 13.67
N CYS A 155 6.41 -1.98 13.79
CA CYS A 155 7.84 -1.86 13.51
C CYS A 155 8.73 -2.42 14.64
N ALA A 156 8.17 -2.68 15.83
CA ALA A 156 8.87 -3.36 16.91
C ALA A 156 7.89 -4.10 17.83
N PRO A 157 8.30 -5.16 18.55
CA PRO A 157 7.44 -5.76 19.55
C PRO A 157 6.98 -4.72 20.57
N VAL A 158 5.68 -4.68 20.88
CA VAL A 158 5.13 -3.68 21.80
C VAL A 158 5.36 -4.13 23.23
N LYS A 159 6.20 -3.38 23.96
CA LYS A 159 6.34 -3.49 25.43
C LYS A 159 5.23 -2.73 26.15
N GLU A 160 4.93 -1.54 25.64
CA GLU A 160 3.94 -0.62 26.19
C GLU A 160 3.47 0.32 25.07
N CYS A 161 2.21 0.73 25.11
CA CYS A 161 1.66 1.70 24.18
C CYS A 161 0.77 2.68 24.95
N VAL A 162 1.10 3.96 24.87
CA VAL A 162 0.42 5.05 25.58
C VAL A 162 -0.14 6.03 24.55
N PHE A 163 -1.39 6.42 24.73
CA PHE A 163 -2.08 7.42 23.91
C PHE A 163 -2.06 8.74 24.66
N ALA A 164 -1.37 9.74 24.14
CA ALA A 164 -1.16 11.02 24.82
C ALA A 164 -2.20 12.07 24.47
N VAL A 165 -3.21 11.73 23.66
CA VAL A 165 -4.29 12.66 23.30
C VAL A 165 -5.61 12.07 23.78
N GLN A 166 -6.42 12.87 24.47
CA GLN A 166 -7.74 12.47 24.93
C GLN A 166 -8.75 12.51 23.78
N ALA A 167 -9.94 11.93 23.98
CA ALA A 167 -10.97 11.87 22.94
C ALA A 167 -11.44 13.26 22.48
N ASP A 168 -11.31 14.29 23.32
CA ASP A 168 -11.62 15.69 23.01
C ASP A 168 -10.49 16.45 22.30
N GLY A 169 -9.35 15.78 22.03
CA GLY A 169 -8.18 16.36 21.40
C GLY A 169 -7.18 17.01 22.36
N HIS A 170 -7.42 16.98 23.68
CA HIS A 170 -6.48 17.52 24.65
C HIS A 170 -5.23 16.64 24.77
N PHE A 171 -4.03 17.24 24.66
CA PHE A 171 -2.76 16.55 24.84
C PHE A 171 -2.38 16.44 26.32
N ASP A 172 -2.16 15.22 26.79
CA ASP A 172 -1.68 14.93 28.14
C ASP A 172 -0.15 14.92 28.17
N SER A 173 0.42 16.04 28.60
CA SER A 173 1.87 16.20 28.70
C SER A 173 2.51 15.38 29.84
N GLN A 174 1.74 14.78 30.74
CA GLN A 174 2.29 13.93 31.81
C GLN A 174 2.56 12.50 31.33
N LEU A 175 1.95 12.10 30.21
CA LEU A 175 2.14 10.81 29.57
C LEU A 175 3.27 10.80 28.53
N ALA A 176 3.85 11.97 28.22
CA ALA A 176 4.87 12.18 27.19
C ALA A 176 6.30 12.18 27.72
#